data_AF-A0A8B9ARS9-F1
#
_entry.id   AF-A0A8B9ARS9-F1
#
_cell.length_a   1.000
_cell.length_b   1.000
_cell.length_c   1.000
_cell.angle_alpha   90.00
_cell.angle_beta   90.00
_cell.angle_gamma   90.00
#
_symmetry.space_group_name_H-M   'P 1'
#
loop_
_entity.id
_entity.type
_entity.pdbx_description
1 polymer ?
#
loop_
_entity_poly.entity_id
_entity_poly.type
_entity_poly.pdbx_seq_one_letter_code
_entity_poly.pdbx_strand_id
1 'polypeptide(L)'
;MVDRHLSVESFSGSVLLPRFSASAARAGGRHPNLERDFLLPNFNFNASHHGNYVGIASESVCLVGLDIFSLVVPQQGTTLEFIQNFSSYFTVLEWKKIVNAGTSDEILAEFCRYWCLKEAYVKAIGAGLGFGLHRLEFHHTNWTHISIRIDGVESREWRFCLFELDKRHWASVAKGHPRKAVESYQRALTHVDIEDEEYWKRLCLPEPGFTLRAVEQLLPLLN
;
A
#
# COMPACT_ATOMS: atom_id res chain seq x y z
N MET A 1 7.78 -27.74 -12.12
CA MET A 1 6.51 -27.45 -12.80
C MET A 1 5.70 -26.61 -11.83
N VAL A 2 5.52 -25.33 -12.14
CA VAL A 2 5.06 -24.30 -11.21
C VAL A 2 3.54 -24.20 -11.31
N ASP A 3 2.84 -24.85 -10.38
CA ASP A 3 1.44 -24.57 -10.12
C ASP A 3 1.34 -23.65 -8.91
N ARG A 4 0.90 -22.41 -9.16
CA ARG A 4 0.57 -21.43 -8.14
C ARG A 4 -0.83 -21.73 -7.62
N HIS A 5 -0.90 -22.42 -6.49
CA HIS A 5 -2.06 -22.42 -5.61
C HIS A 5 -1.70 -21.67 -4.33
N LEU A 6 -2.64 -20.86 -3.84
CA LEU A 6 -2.63 -20.29 -2.50
C LEU A 6 -2.67 -21.45 -1.51
N SER A 7 -1.50 -21.97 -1.14
CA SER A 7 -1.36 -22.90 -0.02
C SER A 7 -1.45 -22.10 1.28
N VAL A 8 -2.58 -22.24 1.97
CA VAL A 8 -2.69 -21.84 3.38
C VAL A 8 -2.01 -22.95 4.19
N GLU A 9 -0.69 -22.84 4.35
CA GLU A 9 0.02 -23.55 5.41
C GLU A 9 0.31 -22.55 6.54
N SER A 10 -0.02 -22.98 7.76
CA SER A 10 -0.08 -22.25 9.01
C SER A 10 0.81 -20.99 9.10
N PHE A 11 0.20 -19.82 8.92
CA PHE A 11 0.78 -18.55 9.35
C PHE A 11 0.34 -18.28 10.79
N SER A 12 1.28 -18.11 11.71
CA SER A 12 1.03 -17.61 13.08
C SER A 12 0.91 -16.08 13.11
N GLY A 13 0.46 -15.46 12.01
CA GLY A 13 0.42 -14.01 11.81
C GLY A 13 -0.97 -13.41 11.99
N SER A 14 -1.07 -12.08 12.06
CA SER A 14 -2.35 -11.38 11.95
C SER A 14 -2.56 -10.88 10.52
N VAL A 15 -3.81 -10.94 10.05
CA VAL A 15 -4.22 -10.43 8.75
C VAL A 15 -4.95 -9.10 8.92
N LEU A 16 -4.54 -8.11 8.15
CA LEU A 16 -5.18 -6.80 8.07
C LEU A 16 -6.10 -6.76 6.86
N LEU A 17 -7.40 -6.58 7.11
CA LEU A 17 -8.39 -6.38 6.06
C LEU A 17 -8.83 -4.91 6.05
N PRO A 18 -9.08 -4.31 4.87
CA PRO A 18 -9.63 -2.97 4.82
C PRO A 18 -11.07 -2.99 5.36
N ARG A 19 -11.48 -1.95 6.10
CA ARG A 19 -12.87 -1.81 6.57
C ARG A 19 -13.79 -1.41 5.41
N PHE A 20 -14.15 -2.38 4.58
CA PHE A 20 -15.30 -2.27 3.68
C PHE A 20 -16.12 -3.56 3.75
N SER A 21 -17.40 -3.45 4.08
CA SER A 21 -18.39 -4.50 3.80
C SER A 21 -18.64 -4.55 2.30
N ALA A 22 -17.70 -5.12 1.55
CA ALA A 22 -17.98 -5.67 0.24
C ALA A 22 -18.36 -7.14 0.45
N SER A 23 -19.67 -7.40 0.56
CA SER A 23 -20.16 -8.76 0.37
C SER A 23 -19.61 -9.25 -0.97
N ALA A 24 -18.90 -10.37 -0.96
CA ALA A 24 -18.11 -10.88 -2.08
C ALA A 24 -18.90 -10.84 -3.40
N ALA A 25 -18.67 -9.82 -4.21
CA ALA A 25 -19.11 -9.82 -5.59
C ALA A 25 -18.19 -10.81 -6.32
N ARG A 26 -18.65 -12.04 -6.48
CA ARG A 26 -18.05 -12.99 -7.42
C ARG A 26 -18.03 -12.30 -8.77
N ALA A 27 -16.84 -12.17 -9.36
CA ALA A 27 -16.73 -11.95 -10.79
C ALA A 27 -17.52 -13.07 -11.50
N GLY A 28 -18.65 -12.73 -12.11
CA GLY A 28 -19.34 -13.58 -13.08
C GLY A 28 -20.50 -14.47 -12.61
N GLY A 29 -21.13 -14.25 -11.45
CA GLY A 29 -22.34 -15.01 -11.06
C GLY A 29 -23.62 -14.18 -11.08
N ARG A 30 -24.49 -14.34 -12.09
CA ARG A 30 -25.83 -13.72 -12.10
C ARG A 30 -26.68 -14.31 -10.97
N HIS A 31 -27.01 -13.50 -9.97
CA HIS A 31 -28.04 -13.82 -8.99
C HIS A 31 -29.36 -13.16 -9.43
N PRO A 32 -30.47 -13.89 -9.65
CA PRO A 32 -31.63 -13.39 -10.40
C PRO A 32 -32.47 -12.28 -9.75
N ASN A 33 -32.10 -11.75 -8.57
CA ASN A 33 -32.95 -10.83 -7.79
C ASN A 33 -32.22 -9.55 -7.28
N LEU A 34 -31.12 -9.12 -7.92
CA LEU A 34 -30.46 -7.84 -7.61
C LEU A 34 -30.28 -7.02 -8.89
N GLU A 35 -31.22 -6.12 -9.17
CA GLU A 35 -31.20 -5.18 -10.32
C GLU A 35 -30.18 -4.03 -10.18
N ARG A 36 -29.06 -4.27 -9.52
CA ARG A 36 -27.90 -3.38 -9.62
C ARG A 36 -26.66 -4.24 -9.70
N ASP A 37 -26.24 -4.50 -10.93
CA ASP A 37 -24.84 -4.85 -11.19
C ASP A 37 -24.01 -3.69 -10.62
N PHE A 38 -23.45 -3.88 -9.42
CA PHE A 38 -22.40 -3.01 -8.92
C PHE A 38 -21.18 -3.27 -9.81
N LEU A 39 -21.18 -2.67 -10.99
CA LEU A 39 -19.99 -2.60 -11.81
C LEU A 39 -18.97 -1.85 -10.95
N LEU A 40 -17.95 -2.58 -10.50
CA LEU A 40 -16.76 -2.03 -9.88
C LEU A 40 -15.73 -1.92 -11.01
N PRO A 41 -15.85 -0.89 -11.88
CA PRO A 41 -15.18 -0.87 -13.17
C PRO A 41 -13.66 -1.03 -13.08
N ASN A 42 -13.09 -0.55 -11.98
CA ASN A 42 -11.66 -0.63 -11.70
C ASN A 42 -11.43 -1.34 -10.36
N PHE A 43 -12.23 -2.36 -10.03
CA PHE A 43 -11.93 -3.16 -8.85
C PHE A 43 -10.50 -3.69 -8.93
N ASN A 44 -9.69 -3.33 -7.95
CA ASN A 44 -8.34 -3.82 -7.81
C ASN A 44 -7.98 -3.97 -6.34
N PHE A 45 -6.98 -4.79 -6.08
CA PHE A 45 -6.47 -5.01 -4.74
C PHE A 45 -4.95 -5.15 -4.78
N ASN A 46 -4.34 -4.85 -3.65
CA ASN A 46 -2.93 -5.05 -3.42
C ASN A 46 -2.72 -5.74 -2.08
N ALA A 47 -1.75 -6.65 -2.02
CA ALA A 47 -1.41 -7.36 -0.82
C ALA A 47 0.06 -7.13 -0.46
N SER A 48 0.35 -7.05 0.83
CA SER A 48 1.71 -6.97 1.35
C SER A 48 1.84 -7.81 2.59
N HIS A 49 3.05 -8.27 2.88
CA HIS A 49 3.36 -8.93 4.14
C HIS A 49 4.77 -8.59 4.56
N HIS A 50 4.97 -8.43 5.86
CA HIS A 50 6.30 -8.37 6.45
C HIS A 50 6.21 -8.66 7.95
N GLY A 51 7.19 -9.42 8.46
CA GLY A 51 7.17 -9.88 9.86
C GLY A 51 5.90 -10.66 10.17
N ASN A 52 5.13 -10.20 11.15
CA ASN A 52 3.96 -10.91 11.67
C ASN A 52 2.63 -10.53 10.99
N TYR A 53 2.67 -9.66 9.99
CA TYR A 53 1.47 -9.14 9.35
C TYR A 53 1.41 -9.51 7.87
N VAL A 54 0.22 -9.90 7.44
CA VAL A 54 -0.22 -9.90 6.04
C VAL A 54 -1.34 -8.86 5.95
N GLY A 55 -1.39 -8.09 4.89
CA GLY A 55 -2.47 -7.12 4.68
C GLY A 55 -2.94 -7.11 3.25
N ILE A 56 -4.19 -6.73 3.08
CA ILE A 56 -4.83 -6.50 1.79
C ILE A 56 -5.46 -5.11 1.82
N ALA A 57 -5.34 -4.36 0.72
CA ALA A 57 -6.10 -3.15 0.46
C ALA A 57 -6.83 -3.31 -0.87
N SER A 58 -8.04 -2.81 -0.98
CA SER A 58 -8.83 -2.87 -2.22
C SER A 58 -9.47 -1.53 -2.53
N GLU A 59 -9.68 -1.30 -3.82
CA GLU A 59 -10.35 -0.13 -4.36
C GLU A 59 -11.29 -0.52 -5.49
N SER A 60 -12.28 0.34 -5.76
CA SER A 60 -13.28 0.10 -6.80
C SER A 60 -13.15 1.03 -8.00
N VAL A 61 -12.45 2.16 -7.79
CA VAL A 61 -12.34 3.27 -8.74
C VAL A 61 -10.89 3.69 -8.91
N CYS A 62 -10.20 3.96 -7.79
CA CYS A 62 -8.79 4.36 -7.79
C CYS A 62 -7.87 3.14 -7.94
N LEU A 63 -6.61 3.38 -8.30
CA LEU A 63 -5.55 2.40 -8.03
C LEU A 63 -5.34 2.27 -6.52
N VAL A 64 -4.98 1.09 -6.05
CA VAL A 64 -4.52 0.88 -4.67
C VAL A 64 -3.19 0.14 -4.63
N GLY A 65 -2.31 0.62 -3.75
CA GLY A 65 -1.08 -0.08 -3.38
C GLY A 65 -0.96 -0.13 -1.86
N LEU A 66 -0.47 -1.25 -1.35
CA LEU A 66 -0.24 -1.49 0.06
C LEU A 66 1.21 -1.93 0.26
N ASP A 67 1.92 -1.26 1.14
CA ASP A 67 3.15 -1.78 1.68
C ASP A 67 3.04 -1.96 3.20
N ILE A 68 3.61 -3.07 3.68
CA ILE A 68 3.79 -3.35 5.09
C ILE A 68 5.26 -3.64 5.25
N PHE A 69 5.91 -2.90 6.15
CA PHE A 69 7.32 -3.05 6.41
C PHE A 69 7.58 -3.01 7.90
N SER A 70 8.56 -3.79 8.31
CA SER A 70 9.08 -3.81 9.67
C SER A 70 10.56 -4.02 9.56
N LEU A 71 11.34 -3.32 10.36
CA LEU A 71 12.78 -3.50 10.31
C LEU A 71 13.28 -4.04 11.64
N VAL A 72 13.97 -5.17 11.56
CA VAL A 72 14.73 -5.73 12.68
C VAL A 72 16.18 -5.42 12.38
N VAL A 73 16.78 -4.53 13.18
CA VAL A 73 18.21 -4.22 13.07
C VAL A 73 19.01 -5.53 13.21
N PRO A 74 19.92 -5.85 12.29
CA PRO A 74 20.77 -7.03 12.42
C PRO A 74 21.52 -7.02 13.76
N GLN A 75 21.84 -8.20 14.30
CA GLN A 75 22.55 -8.31 15.59
C GLN A 75 23.96 -7.69 15.57
N GLN A 76 24.51 -7.43 14.37
CA GLN A 76 25.82 -6.81 14.18
C GLN A 76 25.66 -5.52 13.38
N GLY A 77 26.26 -4.44 13.88
CA GLY A 77 26.24 -3.10 13.27
C GLY A 77 25.26 -2.13 13.93
N THR A 78 25.35 -0.86 13.53
CA THR A 78 24.44 0.19 13.97
C THR A 78 23.24 0.33 13.01
N THR A 79 22.12 0.88 13.49
CA THR A 79 20.98 1.22 12.64
C THR A 79 21.40 2.04 11.43
N LEU A 80 22.28 3.02 11.62
CA LEU A 80 22.73 3.91 10.56
C LEU A 80 23.50 3.15 9.47
N GLU A 81 24.47 2.32 9.86
CA GLU A 81 25.22 1.47 8.93
C GLU A 81 24.30 0.56 8.11
N PHE A 82 23.26 0.01 8.75
CA PHE A 82 22.29 -0.82 8.07
C PHE A 82 21.50 -0.04 7.02
N ILE A 83 20.87 1.08 7.40
CA ILE A 83 20.01 1.84 6.49
C ILE A 83 20.81 2.52 5.37
N GLN A 84 22.12 2.73 5.55
CA GLN A 84 22.98 3.40 4.58
C GLN A 84 23.04 2.66 3.23
N ASN A 85 22.85 1.34 3.25
CA ASN A 85 22.72 0.50 2.04
C ASN A 85 21.52 0.87 1.17
N PHE A 86 20.53 1.56 1.73
CA PHE A 86 19.30 1.97 1.06
C PHE A 86 19.30 3.44 0.65
N SER A 87 20.36 4.19 0.96
CA SER A 87 20.42 5.64 0.75
C SER A 87 20.10 6.07 -0.69
N SER A 88 20.47 5.27 -1.69
CA SER A 88 20.20 5.54 -3.11
C SER A 88 18.72 5.47 -3.51
N TYR A 89 17.83 4.94 -2.66
CA TYR A 89 16.39 4.89 -2.91
C TYR A 89 15.65 6.15 -2.44
N PHE A 90 16.33 7.03 -1.69
CA PHE A 90 15.76 8.25 -1.14
C PHE A 90 16.34 9.48 -1.83
N THR A 91 15.56 10.55 -1.84
CA THR A 91 16.08 11.87 -2.21
C THR A 91 17.00 12.41 -1.12
N VAL A 92 17.82 13.40 -1.46
CA VAL A 92 18.68 14.10 -0.48
C VAL A 92 17.87 14.69 0.67
N LEU A 93 16.66 15.20 0.39
CA LEU A 93 15.80 15.80 1.41
C LEU A 93 15.25 14.75 2.37
N GLU A 94 14.70 13.65 1.86
CA GLU A 94 14.18 12.55 2.67
C GLU A 94 15.29 11.90 3.47
N TRP A 95 16.43 11.60 2.83
CA TRP A 95 17.56 10.99 3.50
C TRP A 95 18.07 11.82 4.67
N LYS A 96 18.16 13.15 4.49
CA LYS A 96 18.52 14.07 5.58
C LYS A 96 17.51 14.03 6.73
N LYS A 97 16.22 13.90 6.47
CA LYS A 97 15.21 13.76 7.53
C LYS A 97 15.38 12.43 8.27
N ILE A 98 15.59 11.34 7.54
CA ILE A 98 15.78 9.99 8.10
C ILE A 98 16.99 9.95 9.05
N VAL A 99 18.17 10.36 8.58
CA VAL A 99 19.40 10.22 9.38
C VAL A 99 19.51 11.22 10.54
N ASN A 100 18.72 12.30 10.51
CA ASN A 100 18.67 13.30 11.58
C ASN A 100 17.42 13.18 12.47
N ALA A 101 16.71 12.07 12.41
CA ALA A 101 15.47 11.86 13.17
C ALA A 101 15.67 11.82 14.69
N GLY A 102 16.89 11.54 15.16
CA GLY A 102 17.24 11.51 16.58
C GLY A 102 17.91 10.19 16.97
N THR A 103 17.26 9.46 17.88
CA THR A 103 17.70 8.14 18.35
C THR A 103 17.68 7.10 17.23
N SER A 104 18.35 5.96 17.45
CA SER A 104 18.35 4.84 16.50
C SER A 104 16.94 4.34 16.16
N ASP A 105 16.02 4.33 17.12
CA ASP A 105 14.63 3.91 16.91
C ASP A 105 13.84 4.95 16.09
N GLU A 106 14.10 6.25 16.31
CA GLU A 106 13.48 7.32 15.52
C GLU A 106 13.99 7.33 14.07
N ILE A 107 15.30 7.11 13.86
CA ILE A 107 15.89 6.93 12.51
C ILE A 107 15.24 5.74 11.79
N LEU A 108 15.08 4.62 12.51
CA LEU A 108 14.46 3.41 11.97
C LEU A 108 13.00 3.63 11.59
N ALA A 109 12.24 4.29 12.48
CA ALA A 109 10.85 4.61 12.24
C ALA A 109 10.72 5.52 11.01
N GLU A 110 11.48 6.61 10.93
CA GLU A 110 11.44 7.52 9.78
C GLU A 110 11.82 6.80 8.47
N PHE A 111 12.84 5.95 8.49
CA PHE A 111 13.20 5.09 7.35
C PHE A 111 12.01 4.23 6.90
N CYS A 112 11.40 3.48 7.82
CA CYS A 112 10.25 2.61 7.52
C CYS A 112 9.07 3.40 6.94
N ARG A 113 8.78 4.59 7.46
CA ARG A 113 7.67 5.43 6.98
C ARG A 113 7.87 5.85 5.52
N TYR A 114 9.04 6.38 5.18
CA TYR A 114 9.34 6.76 3.79
C TYR A 114 9.40 5.53 2.86
N TRP A 115 9.96 4.42 3.34
CA TRP A 115 10.02 3.17 2.57
C TRP A 115 8.61 2.67 2.21
N CYS A 116 7.73 2.54 3.20
CA CYS A 116 6.34 2.10 2.99
C CYS A 116 5.62 2.98 1.97
N LEU A 117 5.78 4.30 2.05
CA LEU A 117 5.16 5.24 1.11
C LEU A 117 5.63 5.03 -0.34
N LYS A 118 6.94 4.88 -0.53
CA LYS A 118 7.55 4.65 -1.85
C LYS A 118 7.11 3.31 -2.44
N GLU A 119 7.16 2.24 -1.66
CA GLU A 119 6.74 0.91 -2.11
C GLU A 119 5.23 0.84 -2.37
N ALA A 120 4.40 1.45 -1.53
CA ALA A 120 2.95 1.51 -1.75
C ALA A 120 2.62 2.23 -3.07
N TYR A 121 3.32 3.32 -3.39
CA TYR A 121 3.17 4.00 -4.68
C TYR A 121 3.53 3.07 -5.86
N VAL A 122 4.70 2.43 -5.82
CA VAL A 122 5.17 1.57 -6.93
C VAL A 122 4.26 0.37 -7.13
N LYS A 123 3.75 -0.21 -6.03
CA LYS A 123 2.75 -1.28 -6.05
C LYS A 123 1.43 -0.80 -6.65
N ALA A 124 0.98 0.41 -6.32
CA ALA A 124 -0.26 0.97 -6.86
C ALA A 124 -0.22 1.16 -8.38
N ILE A 125 0.92 1.61 -8.93
CA ILE A 125 1.06 1.78 -10.39
C ILE A 125 1.43 0.49 -11.13
N GLY A 126 1.83 -0.56 -10.42
CA GLY A 126 2.21 -1.84 -11.01
C GLY A 126 3.55 -1.83 -11.75
N ALA A 127 4.46 -0.92 -11.43
CA ALA A 127 5.74 -0.77 -12.15
C ALA A 127 6.85 -1.73 -11.70
N GLY A 128 6.71 -2.31 -10.52
CA GLY A 128 7.70 -3.24 -9.96
C GLY A 128 9.06 -2.61 -9.63
N LEU A 129 10.05 -3.45 -9.36
CA LEU A 129 11.37 -3.06 -8.82
C LEU A 129 12.16 -2.09 -9.72
N GLY A 130 11.85 -2.04 -11.02
CA GLY A 130 12.55 -1.20 -11.99
C GLY A 130 12.14 0.28 -12.02
N PHE A 131 11.11 0.68 -11.25
CA PHE A 131 10.56 2.04 -11.33
C PHE A 131 11.57 3.16 -10.95
N GLY A 132 12.47 2.85 -10.02
CA GLY A 132 13.44 3.81 -9.46
C GLY A 132 12.83 4.67 -8.36
N LEU A 133 12.96 4.22 -7.09
CA LEU A 133 12.37 4.89 -5.93
C LEU A 133 12.91 6.31 -5.66
N HIS A 134 14.12 6.60 -6.14
CA HIS A 134 14.76 7.92 -6.01
C HIS A 134 14.01 9.05 -6.74
N ARG A 135 13.11 8.69 -7.67
CA ARG A 135 12.26 9.63 -8.41
C ARG A 135 11.13 10.21 -7.56
N LEU A 136 10.78 9.53 -6.47
CA LEU A 136 9.69 9.88 -5.58
C LEU A 136 10.24 10.70 -4.42
N GLU A 137 9.68 11.88 -4.17
CA GLU A 137 9.99 12.70 -3.00
C GLU A 137 8.72 12.97 -2.21
N PHE A 138 8.62 12.43 -1.00
CA PHE A 138 7.48 12.63 -0.13
C PHE A 138 7.65 13.86 0.78
N HIS A 139 6.56 14.61 0.91
CA HIS A 139 6.42 15.74 1.82
C HIS A 139 5.27 15.46 2.76
N HIS A 140 5.37 15.92 4.01
CA HIS A 140 4.32 15.70 4.99
C HIS A 140 4.29 16.78 6.08
N THR A 141 3.13 16.96 6.69
CA THR A 141 3.00 17.59 8.01
C THR A 141 2.62 16.51 9.02
N ASN A 142 3.52 16.18 9.95
CA ASN A 142 3.34 15.15 10.99
C ASN A 142 2.72 13.84 10.46
N TRP A 143 3.14 13.38 9.29
CA TRP A 143 2.64 12.15 8.66
C TRP A 143 1.13 12.07 8.40
N THR A 144 0.42 13.21 8.44
CA THR A 144 -1.05 13.28 8.19
C THR A 144 -1.38 13.88 6.83
N HIS A 145 -0.68 14.95 6.45
CA HIS A 145 -0.87 15.64 5.18
C HIS A 145 0.25 15.26 4.21
N ILE A 146 0.19 14.04 3.67
CA ILE A 146 1.25 13.47 2.84
C ILE A 146 1.01 13.85 1.37
N SER A 147 2.01 14.43 0.72
CA SER A 147 2.04 14.70 -0.72
C SER A 147 3.31 14.15 -1.34
N ILE A 148 3.30 14.01 -2.67
CA ILE A 148 4.41 13.43 -3.43
C ILE A 148 4.81 14.36 -4.57
N ARG A 149 6.12 14.44 -4.81
CA ARG A 149 6.70 14.92 -6.06
C ARG A 149 7.31 13.75 -6.82
N ILE A 150 7.07 13.70 -8.12
CA ILE A 150 7.63 12.69 -9.02
C ILE A 150 8.52 13.44 -9.99
N ASP A 151 9.80 13.10 -10.04
CA ASP A 151 10.80 13.80 -10.86
C ASP A 151 10.78 15.33 -10.63
N GLY A 152 10.60 15.73 -9.36
CA GLY A 152 10.55 17.14 -8.94
C GLY A 152 9.21 17.85 -9.10
N VAL A 153 8.21 17.22 -9.74
CA VAL A 153 6.89 17.83 -9.99
C VAL A 153 5.86 17.32 -8.99
N GLU A 154 5.13 18.23 -8.33
CA GLU A 154 4.04 17.87 -7.42
C GLU A 154 2.92 17.12 -8.15
N SER A 155 2.48 15.99 -7.58
CA SER A 155 1.34 15.23 -8.08
C SER A 155 0.19 15.25 -7.09
N ARG A 156 -0.94 15.83 -7.49
CA ARG A 156 -2.17 15.94 -6.68
C ARG A 156 -3.13 14.76 -6.85
N GLU A 157 -2.80 13.87 -7.78
CA GLU A 157 -3.54 12.66 -8.14
C GLU A 157 -3.23 11.48 -7.23
N TRP A 158 -2.66 11.75 -6.05
CA TRP A 158 -2.30 10.72 -5.09
C TRP A 158 -2.76 11.09 -3.69
N ARG A 159 -3.17 10.08 -2.95
CA ARG A 159 -3.38 10.13 -1.50
C ARG A 159 -2.64 8.99 -0.86
N PHE A 160 -2.12 9.28 0.32
CA PHE A 160 -1.37 8.33 1.11
C PHE A 160 -1.91 8.34 2.52
N CYS A 161 -2.07 7.14 3.07
CA CYS A 161 -2.27 6.94 4.49
C CYS A 161 -1.10 6.12 5.01
N LEU A 162 -0.69 6.44 6.23
CA LEU A 162 0.37 5.76 6.94
C LEU A 162 -0.19 5.30 8.29
N PHE A 163 0.10 4.06 8.64
CA PHE A 163 -0.40 3.41 9.83
C PHE A 163 0.76 2.80 10.59
N GLU A 164 0.80 3.06 11.90
CA GLU A 164 1.63 2.29 12.83
C GLU A 164 0.77 1.12 13.32
N LEU A 165 1.14 -0.09 12.90
CA LEU A 165 0.40 -1.31 13.26
C LEU A 165 0.77 -1.78 14.67
N ASP A 166 2.06 -1.65 15.00
CA ASP A 166 2.63 -1.78 16.33
C ASP A 166 3.98 -1.03 16.37
N LYS A 167 4.75 -1.20 17.45
CA LYS A 167 6.03 -0.52 17.67
C LYS A 167 7.11 -0.81 16.61
N ARG A 168 6.93 -1.80 15.74
CA ARG A 168 7.93 -2.26 14.76
C ARG A 168 7.39 -2.35 13.33
N HIS A 169 6.08 -2.28 13.13
CA HIS A 169 5.45 -2.45 11.83
C HIS A 169 4.73 -1.18 11.39
N TRP A 170 5.06 -0.73 10.19
CA TRP A 170 4.39 0.36 9.49
C TRP A 170 3.70 -0.18 8.26
N ALA A 171 2.56 0.41 7.94
CA ALA A 171 1.86 0.15 6.70
C ALA A 171 1.55 1.46 6.00
N SER A 172 1.63 1.47 4.67
CA SER A 172 1.13 2.58 3.87
C SER A 172 0.19 2.10 2.79
N VAL A 173 -0.90 2.85 2.60
CA VAL A 173 -1.83 2.69 1.49
C VAL A 173 -1.67 3.90 0.57
N ALA A 174 -1.41 3.64 -0.71
CA ALA A 174 -1.40 4.64 -1.77
C ALA A 174 -2.65 4.49 -2.63
N LYS A 175 -3.34 5.60 -2.89
CA LYS A 175 -4.45 5.68 -3.84
C LYS A 175 -4.14 6.66 -4.94
N GLY A 176 -4.35 6.25 -6.19
CA GLY A 176 -3.97 7.04 -7.35
C GLY A 176 -4.97 6.95 -8.49
N HIS A 177 -4.88 7.89 -9.44
CA HIS A 177 -5.70 7.85 -10.65
C HIS A 177 -5.33 6.64 -11.55
N PRO A 178 -6.30 5.87 -12.08
CA PRO A 178 -6.08 4.74 -13.00
C PRO A 178 -5.09 5.00 -14.14
N ARG A 179 -5.17 6.18 -14.78
CA ARG A 179 -4.21 6.67 -15.80
C ARG A 179 -2.73 6.70 -15.39
N LYS A 180 -2.39 6.52 -14.11
CA LYS A 180 -1.00 6.45 -13.63
C LYS A 180 -0.43 5.04 -13.59
N ALA A 181 -1.27 4.01 -13.75
CA ALA A 181 -0.79 2.64 -13.85
C ALA A 181 0.08 2.47 -15.09
N VAL A 182 0.99 1.50 -15.07
CA VAL A 182 1.73 1.09 -16.27
C VAL A 182 0.77 0.53 -17.33
N GLU A 183 1.14 0.62 -18.61
CA GLU A 183 0.25 0.24 -19.72
C GLU A 183 -0.34 -1.17 -19.60
N SER A 184 0.46 -2.15 -19.18
CA SER A 184 0.00 -3.53 -19.01
C SER A 184 -1.09 -3.64 -17.96
N TYR A 185 -1.01 -2.84 -16.89
CA TYR A 185 -2.01 -2.80 -15.84
C TYR A 185 -3.25 -1.98 -16.26
N GLN A 186 -3.07 -0.86 -16.96
CA GLN A 186 -4.19 -0.08 -17.51
C GLN A 186 -5.11 -0.91 -18.41
N ARG A 187 -4.57 -1.84 -19.21
CA ARG A 187 -5.36 -2.74 -20.07
C ARG A 187 -6.30 -3.68 -19.30
N ALA A 188 -6.05 -3.89 -18.01
CA ALA A 188 -6.92 -4.68 -17.13
C ALA A 188 -8.00 -3.84 -16.44
N LEU A 189 -7.97 -2.50 -16.60
CA LEU A 189 -8.94 -1.57 -16.02
C LEU A 189 -10.00 -1.23 -17.06
N THR A 190 -11.26 -1.12 -16.62
CA THR A 190 -12.39 -0.90 -17.53
C THR A 190 -12.60 0.57 -17.84
N HIS A 191 -12.29 1.47 -16.89
CA HIS A 191 -12.50 2.91 -17.02
C HIS A 191 -11.25 3.69 -16.58
N VAL A 192 -10.32 3.92 -17.50
CA VAL A 192 -9.06 4.64 -17.21
C VAL A 192 -9.27 6.16 -17.19
N ASP A 193 -10.19 6.68 -18.01
CA ASP A 193 -10.56 8.09 -18.10
C ASP A 193 -11.84 8.35 -17.28
N ILE A 194 -11.63 8.58 -15.99
CA ILE A 194 -12.70 8.94 -15.05
C ILE A 194 -12.79 10.46 -15.02
N GLU A 195 -14.00 11.02 -14.97
CA GLU A 195 -14.19 12.45 -14.77
C GLU A 195 -13.53 12.92 -13.46
N ASP A 196 -12.78 14.02 -13.51
CA ASP A 196 -11.96 14.48 -12.39
C ASP A 196 -12.82 14.73 -11.11
N GLU A 197 -14.10 15.12 -11.24
CA GLU A 197 -14.99 15.32 -10.09
C GLU A 197 -15.36 14.01 -9.38
N GLU A 198 -15.73 12.96 -10.14
CA GLU A 198 -16.05 11.65 -9.59
C GLU A 198 -14.81 11.01 -8.95
N TYR A 199 -13.68 11.09 -9.66
CA TYR A 199 -12.39 10.66 -9.14
C TYR A 199 -12.05 11.37 -7.82
N TRP A 200 -12.17 12.71 -7.76
CA TRP A 200 -11.83 13.47 -6.57
C TRP A 200 -12.70 13.12 -5.36
N LYS A 201 -14.01 12.91 -5.58
CA LYS A 201 -14.93 12.45 -4.53
C LYS A 201 -14.48 11.12 -3.93
N ARG A 202 -14.01 10.18 -4.76
CA ARG A 202 -13.52 8.87 -4.32
C ARG A 202 -12.16 8.94 -3.66
N LEU A 203 -11.23 9.70 -4.25
CA LEU A 203 -9.88 9.89 -3.74
C LEU A 203 -9.88 10.52 -2.34
N CYS A 204 -10.84 11.40 -2.05
CA CYS A 204 -10.94 12.11 -0.77
C CYS A 204 -11.82 11.39 0.26
N LEU A 205 -12.32 10.18 -0.03
CA LEU A 205 -13.01 9.39 0.99
C LEU A 205 -12.03 9.09 2.13
N PRO A 206 -12.46 9.21 3.39
CA PRO A 206 -11.61 8.87 4.52
C PRO A 206 -11.28 7.38 4.47
N GLU A 207 -10.00 7.05 4.64
CA GLU A 207 -9.57 5.67 4.76
C GLU A 207 -9.91 5.13 6.15
N PRO A 208 -10.85 4.19 6.27
CA PRO A 208 -11.00 3.52 7.54
C PRO A 208 -9.74 2.65 7.70
N GLY A 209 -9.06 2.80 8.84
CA GLY A 209 -7.85 2.02 9.14
C GLY A 209 -8.09 0.51 9.05
N PHE A 210 -7.01 -0.26 9.21
CA PHE A 210 -7.11 -1.71 9.07
C PHE A 210 -7.99 -2.36 10.15
N THR A 211 -8.72 -3.40 9.74
CA THR A 211 -9.30 -4.37 10.66
C THR A 211 -8.30 -5.48 10.89
N LEU A 212 -7.80 -5.58 12.12
CA LEU A 212 -6.98 -6.71 12.53
C LEU A 212 -7.84 -7.96 12.72
N ARG A 213 -7.39 -9.06 12.12
CA ARG A 213 -7.93 -10.41 12.31
C ARG A 213 -6.78 -11.36 12.60
N ALA A 214 -6.94 -12.24 13.57
CA ALA A 214 -6.04 -13.37 13.72
C ALA A 214 -6.32 -14.38 12.59
N VAL A 215 -5.32 -15.17 12.16
CA VAL A 215 -5.49 -16.14 11.06
C VAL A 215 -6.59 -17.15 11.38
N GLU A 216 -6.74 -17.54 12.64
CA GLU A 216 -7.77 -18.48 13.11
C GLU A 216 -9.18 -17.93 12.89
N GLN A 217 -9.35 -16.61 12.86
CA GLN A 217 -10.64 -15.95 12.61
C GLN A 217 -11.01 -15.92 11.11
N LEU A 218 -10.06 -16.28 10.23
CA LEU A 218 -10.26 -16.31 8.78
C LEU A 218 -10.48 -17.71 8.22
N LEU A 219 -10.24 -18.74 9.04
CA LEU A 219 -10.59 -20.10 8.67
C LEU A 219 -12.11 -20.17 8.52
N PRO A 220 -12.64 -20.69 7.39
CA PRO A 220 -14.04 -21.04 7.31
C PRO A 220 -14.34 -21.95 8.50
N LEU A 221 -15.41 -21.67 9.25
CA LEU A 221 -15.95 -22.65 10.18
C LEU A 221 -16.27 -23.89 9.33
N LEU A 222 -15.37 -24.88 9.35
CA LEU A 222 -15.59 -26.20 8.77
C LEU A 222 -16.67 -26.84 9.64
N ASN A 223 -17.93 -26.55 9.31
CA ASN A 223 -19.09 -27.26 9.79
C ASN A 223 -19.56 -28.24 8.72
#